data_AF-A0A350M8D6-F1
#
_entry.id   AF-A0A350M8D6-F1
#
_cell.length_a   1.000
_cell.length_b   1.000
_cell.length_c   1.000
_cell.angle_alpha   90.00
_cell.angle_beta   90.00
_cell.angle_gamma   90.00
#
_symmetry.space_group_name_H-M   'P 1'
#
loop_
_entity.id
_entity.type
_entity.pdbx_description
1 polymer ?
#
loop_
_entity_poly.entity_id
_entity_poly.type
_entity_poly.pdbx_seq_one_letter_code
_entity_poly.pdbx_strand_id
1 'polypeptide(L)'
;MKLPPAKKKQAPPSNLEKGFPVFSNRLIYTTVFVFFISCFFCVNFGFRTLIGLFDVIKLLALSIVTAILLQRAFFKSVFPMNNAERYAFSIFGLGPALFACFLVLNFGISVRSETTNHLVFESYVSAGSIYFKAEGLPCDQYPEFCSMFLWDDLNFKAGDTISVTLEKGIGGYYVMKKIDALKKPVSSIPE
;
A
#
# COMPACT_ATOMS: atom_id res chain seq x y z
N MET A 1 45.88 11.76 -68.72
CA MET A 1 45.39 12.18 -67.39
C MET A 1 44.40 11.15 -66.88
N LYS A 2 44.70 10.44 -65.78
CA LYS A 2 43.75 9.51 -65.12
C LYS A 2 42.96 10.29 -64.08
N LEU A 3 41.63 10.28 -64.18
CA LEU A 3 40.75 10.83 -63.16
C LEU A 3 40.88 10.02 -61.86
N PRO A 4 40.92 10.67 -60.68
CA PRO A 4 40.97 9.95 -59.41
C PRO A 4 39.63 9.24 -59.15
N PRO A 5 39.63 8.10 -58.44
CA PRO A 5 38.42 7.34 -58.18
C PRO A 5 37.50 8.11 -57.23
N ALA A 6 36.20 8.12 -57.55
CA ALA A 6 35.17 8.71 -56.72
C ALA A 6 35.10 7.97 -55.37
N LYS A 7 35.34 8.68 -54.27
CA LYS A 7 35.10 8.18 -52.92
C LYS A 7 33.61 7.88 -52.75
N LYS A 8 33.24 6.61 -52.63
CA LYS A 8 31.91 6.21 -52.14
C LYS A 8 31.73 6.82 -50.75
N LYS A 9 30.80 7.77 -50.62
CA LYS A 9 30.27 8.20 -49.32
C LYS A 9 29.63 6.97 -48.68
N GLN A 10 30.30 6.39 -47.68
CA GLN A 10 29.63 5.49 -46.74
C GLN A 10 28.50 6.27 -46.09
N ALA A 11 27.27 5.77 -46.22
CA ALA A 11 26.15 6.26 -45.45
C ALA A 11 26.52 6.19 -43.96
N PRO A 12 26.17 7.20 -43.14
CA PRO A 12 26.40 7.12 -41.71
C PRO A 12 25.69 5.87 -41.17
N PRO A 13 26.31 5.11 -40.25
CA PRO A 13 25.67 3.94 -39.67
C PRO A 13 24.33 4.36 -39.08
N SER A 14 23.28 3.63 -39.44
CA SER A 14 21.93 3.83 -38.91
C SER A 14 21.97 3.70 -37.39
N ASN A 15 21.62 4.79 -36.68
CA ASN A 15 21.50 4.87 -35.21
C ASN A 15 20.33 4.01 -34.65
N LEU A 16 20.00 2.89 -35.27
CA LEU A 16 18.81 2.07 -34.98
C LEU A 16 19.09 0.83 -34.13
N GLU A 17 20.32 0.66 -33.64
CA GLU A 17 20.64 -0.26 -32.55
C GLU A 17 20.88 0.53 -31.27
N LYS A 18 19.86 1.26 -30.79
CA LYS A 18 19.79 1.54 -29.35
C LYS A 18 19.41 0.23 -28.68
N GLY A 19 20.43 -0.60 -28.42
CA GLY A 19 20.31 -1.81 -27.65
C GLY A 19 19.51 -1.53 -26.39
N PHE A 20 18.56 -2.41 -26.08
CA PHE A 20 17.86 -2.39 -24.82
C PHE A 20 18.88 -2.25 -23.69
N PRO A 21 18.63 -1.38 -22.69
CA PRO A 21 19.55 -1.25 -21.57
C PRO A 21 19.74 -2.63 -20.94
N VAL A 22 21.00 -3.09 -20.93
CA VAL A 22 21.37 -4.33 -20.23
C VAL A 22 21.30 -4.02 -18.75
N PHE A 23 20.13 -4.25 -18.17
CA PHE A 23 19.90 -4.10 -16.75
C PHE A 23 20.84 -5.02 -15.97
N SER A 24 21.51 -4.50 -14.94
CA SER A 24 22.24 -5.37 -14.02
C SER A 24 21.26 -6.31 -13.32
N ASN A 25 21.40 -7.63 -13.51
CA ASN A 25 20.51 -8.63 -12.93
C ASN A 25 20.31 -8.44 -11.41
N ARG A 26 21.37 -8.06 -10.68
CA ARG A 26 21.30 -7.78 -9.24
C ARG A 26 20.31 -6.66 -8.90
N LEU A 27 20.25 -5.63 -9.74
CA LEU A 27 19.36 -4.49 -9.55
C LEU A 27 17.90 -4.82 -9.81
N ILE A 28 17.63 -5.62 -10.84
CA ILE A 28 16.29 -6.16 -11.09
C ILE A 28 15.83 -6.96 -9.87
N TYR A 29 16.66 -7.89 -9.38
CA TYR A 29 16.30 -8.70 -8.20
C TYR A 29 16.05 -7.84 -6.96
N THR A 30 16.89 -6.85 -6.67
CA THR A 30 16.65 -5.93 -5.53
C THR A 30 15.36 -5.14 -5.70
N THR A 31 15.09 -4.60 -6.89
CA THR A 31 13.87 -3.83 -7.15
C THR A 31 12.63 -4.69 -6.94
N VAL A 32 12.64 -5.90 -7.51
CA VAL A 32 11.55 -6.86 -7.40
C VAL A 32 11.34 -7.29 -5.95
N PHE A 33 12.42 -7.58 -5.24
CA PHE A 33 12.35 -7.96 -3.82
C PHE A 33 11.79 -6.84 -2.94
N VAL A 34 12.27 -5.60 -3.11
CA VAL A 34 11.77 -4.43 -2.39
C VAL A 34 10.29 -4.18 -2.73
N PHE A 35 9.90 -4.33 -3.99
CA PHE A 35 8.52 -4.20 -4.42
C PHE A 35 7.61 -5.21 -3.72
N PHE A 36 7.95 -6.49 -3.73
CA PHE A 36 7.12 -7.53 -3.09
C PHE A 36 7.00 -7.32 -1.57
N ILE A 37 8.09 -6.97 -0.89
CA ILE A 37 8.04 -6.63 0.55
C ILE A 37 7.15 -5.42 0.79
N SER A 38 7.27 -4.39 -0.04
CA SER A 38 6.45 -3.18 0.08
C SER A 38 4.98 -3.49 -0.14
N CYS A 39 4.64 -4.28 -1.17
CA CYS A 39 3.28 -4.75 -1.41
C CYS A 39 2.73 -5.54 -0.23
N PHE A 40 3.51 -6.44 0.35
CA PHE A 40 3.09 -7.19 1.54
C PHE A 40 2.71 -6.25 2.69
N PHE A 41 3.55 -5.26 3.00
CA PHE A 41 3.26 -4.29 4.05
C PHE A 41 2.09 -3.37 3.70
N CYS A 42 2.00 -2.90 2.46
CA CYS A 42 0.87 -2.09 2.00
C CYS A 42 -0.46 -2.82 2.14
N VAL A 43 -0.52 -4.11 1.79
CA VAL A 43 -1.73 -4.92 1.95
C VAL A 43 -2.06 -5.11 3.43
N ASN A 44 -1.09 -5.53 4.24
CA ASN A 44 -1.31 -5.80 5.67
C ASN A 44 -1.73 -4.56 6.48
N PHE A 45 -1.07 -3.42 6.25
CA PHE A 45 -1.35 -2.19 6.98
C PHE A 45 -2.44 -1.35 6.31
N GLY A 46 -2.61 -1.46 5.00
CA GLY A 46 -3.70 -0.82 4.26
C GLY A 46 -5.06 -1.29 4.73
N PHE A 47 -5.28 -2.60 4.88
CA PHE A 47 -6.55 -3.13 5.40
C PHE A 47 -6.86 -2.74 6.85
N ARG A 48 -5.85 -2.33 7.61
CA ARG A 48 -6.01 -1.89 9.01
C ARG A 48 -6.18 -0.37 9.14
N THR A 49 -5.95 0.39 8.08
CA THR A 49 -5.98 1.85 8.09
C THR A 49 -7.24 2.36 7.41
N LEU A 50 -7.97 3.25 8.09
CA LEU A 50 -9.10 4.00 7.54
C LEU A 50 -8.57 5.07 6.57
N ILE A 51 -8.32 4.66 5.34
CA ILE A 51 -7.90 5.55 4.26
C ILE A 51 -8.76 5.33 3.02
N GLY A 52 -9.28 6.41 2.45
CA GLY A 52 -10.08 6.33 1.23
C GLY A 52 -9.17 6.11 0.01
N LEU A 53 -9.68 5.42 -1.01
CA LEU A 53 -8.94 5.14 -2.25
C LEU A 53 -8.29 6.39 -2.86
N PHE A 54 -8.99 7.52 -2.83
CA PHE A 54 -8.47 8.79 -3.34
C PHE A 54 -7.23 9.27 -2.57
N ASP A 55 -7.21 9.11 -1.25
CA ASP A 55 -6.06 9.49 -0.43
C ASP A 55 -4.91 8.47 -0.55
N VAL A 56 -5.22 7.19 -0.73
CA VAL A 56 -4.21 6.17 -1.11
C VAL A 56 -3.48 6.59 -2.38
N ILE A 57 -4.21 6.96 -3.42
CA ILE A 57 -3.63 7.40 -4.70
C ILE A 57 -2.76 8.64 -4.51
N LYS A 58 -3.24 9.65 -3.75
CA LYS A 58 -2.45 10.86 -3.46
C LYS A 58 -1.15 10.55 -2.72
N LEU A 59 -1.21 9.74 -1.67
CA LEU A 59 -0.04 9.40 -0.87
C LEU A 59 0.96 8.54 -1.66
N LEU A 60 0.47 7.62 -2.49
CA LEU A 60 1.32 6.84 -3.38
C LEU A 60 2.00 7.74 -4.42
N ALA A 61 1.25 8.64 -5.05
CA ALA A 61 1.81 9.62 -5.99
C ALA A 61 2.86 10.51 -5.32
N LEU A 62 2.59 11.01 -4.11
CA LEU A 62 3.54 11.79 -3.32
C LEU A 62 4.80 10.98 -2.99
N SER A 63 4.65 9.69 -2.66
CA SER A 63 5.76 8.79 -2.38
C SER A 63 6.62 8.55 -3.63
N ILE A 64 6.01 8.38 -4.80
CA ILE A 64 6.72 8.24 -6.08
C ILE A 64 7.47 9.54 -6.43
N VAL A 65 6.83 10.70 -6.29
CA VAL A 65 7.49 12.00 -6.52
C VAL A 65 8.67 12.17 -5.58
N THR A 66 8.50 11.86 -4.29
CA THR A 66 9.58 11.88 -3.29
C THR A 66 10.72 10.93 -3.66
N ALA A 67 10.41 9.71 -4.09
CA ALA A 67 11.40 8.75 -4.56
C ALA A 67 12.23 9.28 -5.74
N ILE A 68 11.57 9.90 -6.73
CA ILE A 68 12.25 10.51 -7.89
C ILE A 68 13.14 11.68 -7.45
N LEU A 69 12.70 12.51 -6.49
CA LEU A 69 13.52 13.60 -5.95
C LEU A 69 14.74 13.07 -5.19
N LEU A 70 14.56 12.06 -4.34
CA LEU A 70 15.65 11.39 -3.63
C LEU A 70 16.66 10.77 -4.59
N GLN A 71 16.19 10.17 -5.68
CA GLN A 71 17.03 9.64 -6.74
C GLN A 71 17.92 10.74 -7.34
N ARG A 72 17.36 11.92 -7.63
CA ARG A 72 18.13 13.04 -8.19
C ARG A 72 19.18 13.57 -7.22
N ALA A 73 18.87 13.60 -5.93
CA ALA A 73 19.75 14.13 -4.89
C ALA A 73 20.87 13.15 -4.47
N PHE A 74 20.56 11.86 -4.28
CA PHE A 74 21.47 10.92 -3.61
C PHE A 74 21.97 9.77 -4.50
N PHE A 75 21.17 9.28 -5.45
CA PHE A 75 21.49 8.01 -6.13
C PHE A 75 22.57 8.14 -7.19
N LYS A 76 22.90 9.35 -7.67
CA LYS A 76 23.93 9.53 -8.69
C LYS A 76 25.33 9.16 -8.22
N SER A 77 25.62 9.29 -6.93
CA SER A 77 26.91 8.90 -6.35
C SER A 77 26.96 7.46 -5.87
N VAL A 78 25.82 6.88 -5.46
CA VAL A 78 25.78 5.58 -4.78
C VAL A 78 25.57 4.41 -5.76
N PHE A 79 24.79 4.62 -6.82
CA PHE A 79 24.46 3.55 -7.77
C PHE A 79 24.76 3.96 -9.21
N PRO A 80 25.67 3.26 -9.92
CA PRO A 80 25.98 3.52 -11.32
C PRO A 80 24.87 2.94 -12.23
N MET A 81 23.66 3.45 -12.09
CA MET A 81 22.52 3.09 -12.93
C MET A 81 22.38 4.06 -14.11
N ASN A 82 21.83 3.59 -15.23
CA ASN A 82 21.40 4.48 -16.30
C ASN A 82 20.11 5.25 -15.90
N ASN A 83 19.73 6.28 -16.65
CA ASN A 83 18.59 7.12 -16.25
C ASN A 83 17.27 6.33 -16.20
N ALA A 84 17.04 5.41 -17.14
CA ALA A 84 15.80 4.63 -17.22
C ALA A 84 15.67 3.66 -16.04
N GLU A 85 16.74 2.96 -15.68
CA GLU A 85 16.84 2.09 -14.50
C GLU A 85 16.49 2.81 -13.23
N ARG A 86 17.01 4.03 -13.06
CA ARG A 86 16.76 4.80 -11.85
C ARG A 86 15.30 5.23 -11.75
N TYR A 87 14.67 5.63 -12.86
CA TYR A 87 13.26 5.97 -12.87
C TYR A 87 12.40 4.73 -12.55
N ALA A 88 12.70 3.59 -13.16
CA ALA A 88 12.01 2.34 -12.86
C ALA A 88 12.17 1.94 -11.39
N PHE A 89 13.38 2.02 -10.83
CA PHE A 89 13.64 1.74 -9.42
C PHE A 89 12.88 2.71 -8.49
N SER A 90 12.82 3.99 -8.82
CA SER A 90 12.10 4.98 -8.02
C SER A 90 10.60 4.76 -8.03
N ILE A 91 10.02 4.43 -9.18
CA ILE A 91 8.57 4.26 -9.34
C ILE A 91 8.11 2.93 -8.77
N PHE A 92 8.81 1.83 -9.08
CA PHE A 92 8.38 0.48 -8.73
C PHE A 92 9.03 -0.07 -7.46
N GLY A 93 10.20 0.43 -7.07
CA GLY A 93 10.87 0.02 -5.83
C GLY A 93 10.61 1.01 -4.71
N LEU A 94 11.25 2.17 -4.81
CA LEU A 94 11.35 3.12 -3.70
C LEU A 94 10.02 3.81 -3.36
N GLY A 95 9.20 4.16 -4.35
CA GLY A 95 7.88 4.78 -4.13
C GLY A 95 6.96 3.90 -3.27
N PRO A 96 6.68 2.65 -3.68
CA PRO A 96 5.94 1.69 -2.87
C PRO A 96 6.56 1.46 -1.48
N ALA A 97 7.89 1.42 -1.38
CA ALA A 97 8.57 1.26 -0.09
C ALA A 97 8.34 2.45 0.85
N LEU A 98 8.42 3.68 0.34
CA LEU A 98 8.11 4.89 1.12
C LEU A 98 6.65 4.91 1.57
N PHE A 99 5.73 4.52 0.69
CA PHE A 99 4.32 4.42 1.03
C PHE A 99 4.06 3.34 2.09
N ALA A 100 4.69 2.16 1.95
CA ALA A 100 4.63 1.10 2.96
C ALA A 100 5.18 1.58 4.31
N CYS A 101 6.32 2.27 4.32
CA CYS A 101 6.89 2.87 5.53
C CYS A 101 5.92 3.87 6.17
N PHE A 102 5.25 4.71 5.38
CA PHE A 102 4.24 5.62 5.90
C PHE A 102 3.09 4.87 6.60
N LEU A 103 2.55 3.82 5.97
CA LEU A 103 1.49 3.00 6.56
C LEU A 103 1.93 2.30 7.84
N VAL A 104 3.16 1.77 7.87
CA VAL A 104 3.76 1.16 9.06
C VAL A 104 3.89 2.18 10.19
N LEU A 105 4.38 3.39 9.89
CA LEU A 105 4.52 4.45 10.88
C LEU A 105 3.16 4.93 11.38
N ASN A 106 2.18 5.08 10.49
CA ASN A 106 0.82 5.44 10.86
C ASN A 106 0.17 4.36 11.76
N PHE A 107 0.46 3.09 11.51
CA PHE A 107 0.03 2.00 12.38
C PHE A 107 0.79 1.97 13.70
N GLY A 108 2.12 2.11 13.69
CA GLY A 108 2.98 1.91 14.86
C GLY A 108 2.95 3.06 15.85
N ILE A 109 2.79 4.29 15.36
CA ILE A 109 2.82 5.50 16.18
C ILE A 109 1.40 6.05 16.32
N SER A 110 0.81 5.81 17.49
CA SER A 110 -0.50 6.29 17.86
C SER A 110 -0.43 7.60 18.62
N VAL A 111 -1.24 8.57 18.20
CA VAL A 111 -1.33 9.91 18.81
C VAL A 111 -2.53 9.99 19.75
N ARG A 112 -3.59 9.23 19.46
CA ARG A 112 -4.85 9.23 20.23
C ARG A 112 -5.60 7.93 19.99
N SER A 113 -6.13 7.33 21.04
CA SER A 113 -6.97 6.13 20.97
C SER A 113 -8.41 6.47 21.35
N GLU A 114 -9.36 5.97 20.59
CA GLU A 114 -10.80 6.10 20.83
C GLU A 114 -11.44 4.73 20.71
N THR A 115 -12.22 4.34 21.72
CA THR A 115 -12.98 3.08 21.69
C THR A 115 -14.45 3.40 21.63
N THR A 116 -15.12 2.86 20.62
CA THR A 116 -16.53 3.10 20.34
C THR A 116 -17.29 1.79 20.27
N ASN A 117 -18.52 1.80 20.78
CA ASN A 117 -19.39 0.63 20.76
C ASN A 117 -20.41 0.77 19.64
N HIS A 118 -20.55 -0.28 18.83
CA HIS A 118 -21.43 -0.30 17.67
C HIS A 118 -22.34 -1.53 17.71
N LEU A 119 -23.60 -1.36 17.32
CA LEU A 119 -24.55 -2.46 17.22
C LEU A 119 -24.46 -3.09 15.82
N VAL A 120 -24.26 -4.39 15.76
CA VAL A 120 -24.19 -5.15 14.49
C VAL A 120 -25.60 -5.40 13.99
N PHE A 121 -25.90 -4.96 12.77
CA PHE A 121 -27.22 -5.15 12.16
C PHE A 121 -27.22 -6.22 11.07
N GLU A 122 -26.10 -6.41 10.37
CA GLU A 122 -25.93 -7.45 9.36
C GLU A 122 -24.58 -8.15 9.54
N SER A 123 -24.57 -9.47 9.36
CA SER A 123 -23.37 -10.30 9.27
C SER A 123 -23.52 -11.28 8.12
N TYR A 124 -22.54 -11.38 7.23
CA TYR A 124 -22.56 -12.33 6.12
C TYR A 124 -21.18 -12.97 5.94
N VAL A 125 -21.17 -14.23 5.52
CA VAL A 125 -19.92 -14.96 5.24
C VAL A 125 -19.65 -14.90 3.74
N SER A 126 -18.47 -14.45 3.35
CA SER A 126 -18.02 -14.43 1.95
C SER A 126 -16.59 -14.93 1.86
N ALA A 127 -16.28 -15.80 0.90
CA ALA A 127 -14.92 -16.30 0.66
C ALA A 127 -14.16 -16.83 1.92
N GLY A 128 -14.87 -17.41 2.89
CA GLY A 128 -14.28 -17.93 4.13
C GLY A 128 -14.05 -16.90 5.24
N SER A 129 -14.49 -15.65 5.05
CA SER A 129 -14.39 -14.57 6.04
C SER A 129 -15.78 -14.07 6.45
N ILE A 130 -15.90 -13.59 7.69
CA ILE A 130 -17.14 -13.03 8.25
C ILE A 130 -17.09 -11.51 8.12
N TYR A 131 -18.06 -10.96 7.39
CA TYR A 131 -18.25 -9.55 7.15
C TYR A 131 -19.39 -9.07 8.04
N PHE A 132 -19.26 -7.90 8.66
CA PHE A 132 -20.34 -7.32 9.46
C PHE A 132 -20.54 -5.85 9.10
N LYS A 133 -21.78 -5.38 9.24
CA LYS A 133 -22.13 -3.97 9.21
C LYS A 133 -22.65 -3.57 10.58
N ALA A 134 -22.13 -2.46 11.10
CA ALA A 134 -22.54 -1.92 12.39
C ALA A 134 -22.92 -0.44 12.29
N GLU A 135 -23.86 -0.03 13.13
CA GLU A 135 -24.45 1.31 13.09
C GLU A 135 -23.42 2.40 13.46
N GLY A 136 -23.45 3.53 12.76
CA GLY A 136 -22.57 4.67 13.01
C GLY A 136 -21.12 4.51 12.52
N LEU A 137 -20.77 3.36 11.91
CA LEU A 137 -19.53 3.25 11.14
C LEU A 137 -19.71 3.92 9.76
N PRO A 138 -18.72 4.67 9.27
CA PRO A 138 -18.78 5.36 7.97
C PRO A 138 -18.63 4.39 6.79
N CYS A 139 -19.49 3.37 6.72
CA CYS A 139 -19.46 2.35 5.67
C CYS A 139 -19.72 2.92 4.26
N ASP A 140 -20.45 4.04 4.16
CA ASP A 140 -20.69 4.71 2.88
C ASP A 140 -19.43 5.42 2.34
N GLN A 141 -18.55 5.88 3.23
CA GLN A 141 -17.27 6.51 2.87
C GLN A 141 -16.12 5.50 2.75
N TYR A 142 -16.19 4.40 3.48
CA TYR A 142 -15.15 3.37 3.53
C TYR A 142 -15.79 1.97 3.40
N PRO A 143 -16.25 1.58 2.19
CA PRO A 143 -16.91 0.29 1.98
C PRO A 143 -15.98 -0.91 2.28
N GLU A 144 -14.67 -0.72 2.15
CA GLU A 144 -13.62 -1.68 2.50
C GLU A 144 -13.56 -1.98 4.02
N PHE A 145 -14.16 -1.10 4.85
CA PHE A 145 -14.27 -1.25 6.29
C PHE A 145 -15.53 -2.02 6.72
N CYS A 146 -16.55 -2.05 5.86
CA CYS A 146 -17.76 -2.86 6.05
C CYS A 146 -17.50 -4.35 5.71
N SER A 147 -16.27 -4.68 5.35
CA SER A 147 -15.88 -5.95 4.79
C SER A 147 -14.65 -6.54 5.49
N MET A 148 -14.71 -6.56 6.83
CA MET A 148 -13.56 -6.92 7.63
C MET A 148 -13.25 -8.41 7.64
N PHE A 149 -11.96 -8.69 7.47
CA PHE A 149 -11.36 -9.96 7.77
C PHE A 149 -11.25 -10.11 9.29
N LEU A 150 -12.14 -10.86 9.91
CA LEU A 150 -11.95 -11.33 11.28
C LEU A 150 -10.89 -12.43 11.26
N TRP A 151 -9.74 -12.13 11.86
CA TRP A 151 -8.66 -13.12 12.07
C TRP A 151 -8.97 -14.06 13.23
N ASP A 152 -9.94 -13.72 14.06
CA ASP A 152 -10.33 -14.49 15.24
C ASP A 152 -11.69 -15.16 15.00
N ASP A 153 -11.94 -16.29 15.68
CA ASP A 153 -13.16 -17.12 15.71
C ASP A 153 -14.42 -16.39 16.24
N LEU A 154 -14.50 -15.08 16.03
CA LEU A 154 -15.58 -14.20 16.45
C LEU A 154 -16.75 -14.31 15.46
N ASN A 155 -17.63 -15.26 15.75
CA ASN A 155 -18.94 -15.37 15.12
C ASN A 155 -19.89 -14.29 15.67
N PHE A 156 -19.86 -13.09 15.11
CA PHE A 156 -20.84 -12.05 15.43
C PHE A 156 -22.20 -12.39 14.82
N LYS A 157 -23.27 -12.24 15.60
CA LYS A 157 -24.65 -12.32 15.13
C LYS A 157 -25.28 -10.93 15.08
N ALA A 158 -26.28 -10.77 14.21
CA ALA A 158 -27.11 -9.57 14.23
C ALA A 158 -27.71 -9.36 15.63
N GLY A 159 -27.60 -8.14 16.16
CA GLY A 159 -27.99 -7.77 17.51
C GLY A 159 -26.88 -7.82 18.56
N ASP A 160 -25.69 -8.33 18.22
CA ASP A 160 -24.51 -8.24 19.08
C ASP A 160 -23.96 -6.81 19.11
N THR A 161 -23.38 -6.43 20.25
CA THR A 161 -22.64 -5.17 20.38
C THR A 161 -21.16 -5.46 20.29
N ILE A 162 -20.47 -4.73 19.41
CA ILE A 162 -19.02 -4.81 19.26
C ILE A 162 -18.37 -3.55 19.81
N SER A 163 -17.22 -3.70 20.45
CA SER A 163 -16.36 -2.59 20.83
C SER A 163 -15.21 -2.52 19.83
N VAL A 164 -15.05 -1.37 19.18
CA VAL A 164 -14.01 -1.12 18.19
C VAL A 164 -13.04 -0.09 18.77
N THR A 165 -11.76 -0.42 18.83
CA THR A 165 -10.71 0.51 19.19
C THR A 165 -10.02 1.03 17.94
N LEU A 166 -10.19 2.34 17.70
CA LEU A 166 -9.51 3.09 16.66
C LEU A 166 -8.39 3.94 17.27
N GLU A 167 -7.28 4.00 16.56
CA GLU A 167 -6.13 4.81 16.94
C GLU A 167 -5.77 5.77 15.81
N LYS A 168 -5.70 7.06 16.10
CA LYS A 168 -5.23 8.05 15.14
C LYS A 168 -3.71 7.96 15.04
N GLY A 169 -3.24 7.50 13.89
CA GLY A 169 -1.82 7.43 13.59
C GLY A 169 -1.19 8.80 13.36
N ILE A 170 0.14 8.85 13.34
CA ILE A 170 0.92 10.09 13.09
C ILE A 170 0.61 10.75 11.74
N GLY A 171 0.19 9.97 10.74
CA GLY A 171 -0.25 10.46 9.43
C GLY A 171 -1.66 11.08 9.46
N GLY A 172 -2.32 11.09 10.61
CA GLY A 172 -3.66 11.62 10.80
C GLY A 172 -4.79 10.65 10.42
N TYR A 173 -4.46 9.46 9.92
CA TYR A 173 -5.41 8.42 9.56
C TYR A 173 -5.69 7.51 10.75
N TYR A 174 -6.96 7.16 10.93
CA TYR A 174 -7.35 6.20 11.95
C TYR A 174 -6.94 4.79 11.56
N VAL A 175 -6.60 3.99 12.55
CA VAL A 175 -6.12 2.62 12.42
C VAL A 175 -6.90 1.77 13.39
N MET A 176 -7.45 0.67 12.91
CA MET A 176 -8.14 -0.26 13.79
C MET A 176 -7.12 -1.16 14.50
N LYS A 177 -7.21 -1.19 15.84
CA LYS A 177 -6.33 -2.00 16.68
C LYS A 177 -7.00 -3.25 17.23
N LYS A 178 -8.27 -3.13 17.62
CA LYS A 178 -8.99 -4.18 18.33
C LYS A 178 -10.48 -4.15 18.02
N ILE A 179 -11.08 -5.34 17.95
CA ILE A 179 -12.52 -5.53 17.91
C ILE A 179 -12.87 -6.60 18.95
N ASP A 180 -13.71 -6.25 19.92
CA ASP A 180 -14.18 -7.17 20.96
C ASP A 180 -15.70 -7.35 20.89
N ALA A 181 -16.18 -8.57 21.12
CA ALA A 181 -17.60 -8.83 21.34
C ALA A 181 -17.99 -8.45 22.78
N LEU A 182 -18.90 -7.50 22.96
CA LEU A 182 -19.55 -7.27 24.24
C LEU A 182 -20.68 -8.28 24.39
N LYS A 183 -20.39 -9.47 24.94
CA LYS A 183 -21.43 -10.46 25.27
C LYS A 183 -22.44 -9.80 26.22
N LYS A 184 -23.72 -9.84 25.87
CA LYS A 184 -24.79 -9.51 26.82
C LYS A 184 -24.59 -10.38 28.08
N PRO A 185 -24.72 -9.82 29.30
CA PRO A 185 -24.83 -10.66 30.48
C PRO A 185 -25.98 -11.62 30.24
N VAL A 186 -25.71 -12.92 30.40
CA VAL A 186 -26.74 -13.95 30.41
C VAL A 186 -27.69 -13.54 31.53
N SER A 187 -28.85 -12.98 31.18
CA SER A 187 -29.93 -12.82 32.12
C SER A 187 -30.29 -14.24 32.53
N SER A 188 -29.85 -14.65 33.72
CA SER A 188 -30.37 -15.80 34.42
C SER A 188 -31.89 -15.68 34.40
N ILE A 189 -32.54 -16.54 33.63
CA ILE A 189 -33.98 -16.72 33.67
C ILE A 189 -34.31 -17.14 35.11
N PRO A 190 -35.17 -16.42 35.84
CA PRO A 190 -35.76 -16.95 37.06
C PRO A 190 -36.82 -17.98 36.63
N GLU A 191 -36.60 -19.25 36.95
CA GLU A 191 -37.67 -20.22 37.15
C GLU A 191 -38.02 -20.28 38.64
#